data_AF-A0A9P8BK24-F1
#
_entry.id   AF-A0A9P8BK24-F1
#
_cell.length_a   1.000
_cell.length_b   1.000
_cell.length_c   1.000
_cell.angle_alpha   90.00
_cell.angle_beta   90.00
_cell.angle_gamma   90.00
#
_symmetry.space_group_name_H-M   'P 1'
#
loop_
_entity.id
_entity.type
_entity.pdbx_description
1 polymer ?
#
loop_
_entity_poly.entity_id
_entity_poly.type
_entity_poly.pdbx_seq_one_letter_code
_entity_poly.pdbx_strand_id
1 'polypeptide(L)'
;MPALDPHFRFAMGENDDSDSYIFQSVNIILWSNVPGDLEYLLNTVPVRDVLDFSLGCDGRYYIKWVQCGQIKRKLSKGLWQDLQIDPNETLDRLSLGPGYDFWYVGIDGNGPYSICAMDSSLVGQIRKLEQSWDYDDFLFVSLGADDTFSYNVGGATYSHSTDPTLKEKYHLAKSQGKKVQSVVLSPYTTAYWFMLYDDGTYNVSLPNAWQNHIFPHMLLEHSLNRRSGNPLARASEPLTVRAPAPVQPSQPSAPLRRLYSGSPEYDELSSMLLNGWKHPHKGNPWPARIYAIDLPPSLLQRYNSYRTLVAQNIGIRDLNERNLFHGTPRACCVGDPENTQFLCTSASCNLCLIIRTSFKVARAGTAPGRNFMRFGRGLYTTSVSSKADDYNASQSNTGYKAMLVAKVVLGRGCPLIKNSKELTQPPRGYHSVIGEVGHDLNYNEQVVYCDEAIRPAYLIIYEA
;
A
#
# COMPACT_ATOMS: atom_id res chain seq x y z
N MET A 1 -0.30 1.06 46.93
CA MET A 1 0.01 1.99 45.82
C MET A 1 -1.08 1.80 44.78
N PRO A 2 -1.66 2.85 44.18
CA PRO A 2 -2.61 2.64 43.08
C PRO A 2 -1.90 1.82 41.99
N ALA A 3 -2.60 0.84 41.42
CA ALA A 3 -2.07 0.04 40.32
C ALA A 3 -1.62 0.99 39.21
N LEU A 4 -0.36 0.87 38.81
CA LEU A 4 0.17 1.62 37.67
C LEU A 4 -0.56 1.11 36.43
N ASP A 5 -1.15 2.01 35.66
CA ASP A 5 -1.85 1.69 34.41
C ASP A 5 -0.89 1.95 33.25
N PRO A 6 -0.08 0.96 32.83
CA PRO A 6 0.98 1.18 31.86
C PRO A 6 0.40 1.67 30.53
N HIS A 7 1.02 2.70 29.97
CA HIS A 7 0.60 3.29 28.72
C HIS A 7 1.81 3.75 27.91
N PHE A 8 1.98 3.10 26.76
CA PHE A 8 2.88 3.52 25.69
C PHE A 8 2.01 3.72 24.44
N ARG A 9 2.30 4.76 23.65
CA ARG A 9 1.65 4.88 22.34
C ARG A 9 2.54 4.26 21.31
N PHE A 10 1.97 3.39 20.48
CA PHE A 10 2.69 2.70 19.44
C PHE A 10 1.76 2.54 18.24
N ALA A 11 2.26 2.90 17.07
CA ALA A 11 1.59 2.70 15.80
C ALA A 11 2.55 2.01 14.84
N MET A 12 2.01 1.11 14.05
CA MET A 12 2.70 0.44 12.95
C MET A 12 1.96 0.77 11.66
N GLY A 13 2.69 0.88 10.57
CA GLY A 13 2.12 1.11 9.25
C GLY A 13 3.11 0.75 8.17
N GLU A 14 2.89 1.33 7.00
CA GLU A 14 3.79 1.21 5.87
C GLU A 14 3.91 2.56 5.16
N ASN A 15 5.13 2.85 4.72
CA ASN A 15 5.43 4.00 3.88
C ASN A 15 6.46 3.58 2.84
N ASP A 16 6.25 3.94 1.57
CA ASP A 16 7.13 3.58 0.45
C ASP A 16 7.43 2.06 0.39
N ASP A 17 6.38 1.25 0.56
CA ASP A 17 6.32 -0.22 0.56
C ASP A 17 7.22 -0.89 1.62
N SER A 18 7.60 -0.14 2.66
CA SER A 18 8.45 -0.57 3.76
C SER A 18 7.78 -0.35 5.11
N ASP A 19 8.07 -1.22 6.08
CA ASP A 19 7.48 -1.11 7.41
C ASP A 19 7.79 0.25 8.05
N SER A 20 6.78 0.80 8.69
CA SER A 20 6.81 2.11 9.34
C SER A 20 6.35 1.97 10.79
N TYR A 21 6.93 2.77 11.68
CA TYR A 21 6.42 2.83 13.06
C TYR A 21 6.67 4.17 13.73
N ILE A 22 5.85 4.44 14.76
CA ILE A 22 6.05 5.49 15.75
C ILE A 22 5.81 4.90 17.14
N PHE A 23 6.76 5.05 18.04
CA PHE A 23 6.66 4.68 19.45
C PHE A 23 6.86 5.92 20.32
N GLN A 24 6.05 6.06 21.37
CA GLN A 24 6.15 7.16 22.33
C GLN A 24 6.06 6.63 23.76
N SER A 25 7.00 7.07 24.58
CA SER A 25 6.95 7.02 26.04
C SER A 25 6.90 8.43 26.62
N VAL A 26 6.88 8.58 27.94
CA VAL A 26 6.85 9.91 28.59
C VAL A 26 8.04 10.81 28.22
N ASN A 27 9.20 10.20 27.91
CA ASN A 27 10.46 10.92 27.71
C ASN A 27 10.95 10.94 26.27
N ILE A 28 10.38 10.11 25.38
CA ILE A 28 10.90 9.97 24.02
C ILE A 28 9.80 9.63 23.01
N ILE A 29 10.00 10.10 21.78
CA ILE A 29 9.29 9.62 20.60
C ILE A 29 10.33 9.10 19.60
N LEU A 30 10.12 7.88 19.15
CA LEU A 30 10.96 7.16 18.20
C LEU A 30 10.13 6.83 16.98
N TRP A 31 10.74 6.86 15.80
CA TRP A 31 10.06 6.47 14.58
C TRP A 31 11.03 5.88 13.57
N SER A 32 10.48 5.22 12.57
CA SER A 32 11.23 4.76 11.39
C SER A 32 10.33 4.82 10.18
N ASN A 33 10.90 5.25 9.04
CA ASN A 33 10.24 5.25 7.74
C ASN A 33 8.83 5.87 7.78
N VAL A 34 8.70 7.08 8.31
CA VAL A 34 7.44 7.82 8.31
C VAL A 34 7.43 8.82 7.15
N PRO A 35 6.25 9.24 6.65
CA PRO A 35 6.15 10.27 5.62
C PRO A 35 6.90 11.55 6.02
N GLY A 36 7.60 12.18 5.06
CA GLY A 36 8.51 13.29 5.38
C GLY A 36 7.85 14.51 6.03
N ASP A 37 6.57 14.74 5.77
CA ASP A 37 5.82 15.83 6.40
C ASP A 37 5.28 15.47 7.80
N LEU A 38 5.17 14.17 8.13
CA LEU A 38 4.99 13.67 9.49
C LEU A 38 6.32 13.70 10.25
N GLU A 39 7.42 13.30 9.61
CA GLU A 39 8.76 13.39 10.19
C GLU A 39 9.09 14.82 10.62
N TYR A 40 8.76 15.81 9.79
CA TYR A 40 8.90 17.22 10.15
C TYR A 40 8.11 17.58 11.43
N LEU A 41 6.89 17.08 11.59
CA LEU A 41 6.09 17.31 12.80
C LEU A 41 6.70 16.62 14.02
N LEU A 42 7.12 15.37 13.90
CA LEU A 42 7.73 14.62 15.01
C LEU A 42 9.03 15.25 15.49
N ASN A 43 9.76 15.92 14.60
CA ASN A 43 10.97 16.69 14.96
C ASN A 43 10.68 18.05 15.60
N THR A 44 9.49 18.63 15.39
CA THR A 44 9.18 20.01 15.81
C THR A 44 8.23 20.09 17.00
N VAL A 45 7.36 19.10 17.17
CA VAL A 45 6.41 19.03 18.28
C VAL A 45 7.10 18.39 19.49
N PRO A 46 7.07 19.02 20.68
CA PRO A 46 7.60 18.40 21.89
C PRO A 46 6.92 17.07 22.20
N VAL A 47 7.69 16.05 22.62
CA VAL A 47 7.17 14.70 22.89
C VAL A 47 5.94 14.71 23.79
N ARG A 48 5.96 15.51 24.87
CA ARG A 48 4.85 15.64 25.82
C ARG A 48 3.57 16.24 25.23
N ASP A 49 3.70 17.00 24.14
CA ASP A 49 2.59 17.69 23.48
C ASP A 49 1.93 16.80 22.43
N VAL A 50 2.57 15.69 22.02
CA VAL A 50 1.96 14.66 21.15
C VAL A 50 0.93 13.86 21.95
N LEU A 51 -0.33 13.95 21.54
CA LEU A 51 -1.48 13.39 22.24
C LEU A 51 -1.95 12.06 21.67
N ASP A 52 -1.86 11.88 20.35
CA ASP A 52 -2.29 10.66 19.67
C ASP A 52 -1.69 10.58 18.26
N PHE A 53 -1.54 9.37 17.73
CA PHE A 53 -1.11 9.14 16.35
C PHE A 53 -1.54 7.76 15.85
N SER A 54 -1.69 7.66 14.53
CA SER A 54 -1.96 6.40 13.84
C SER A 54 -1.24 6.36 12.51
N LEU A 55 -0.84 5.16 12.10
CA LEU A 55 -0.21 4.87 10.82
C LEU A 55 -1.06 3.82 10.10
N GLY A 56 -1.28 4.05 8.80
CA GLY A 56 -1.92 3.09 7.89
C GLY A 56 -0.93 2.59 6.85
N CYS A 57 -1.47 1.99 5.78
CA CYS A 57 -0.70 1.70 4.56
C CYS A 57 -0.62 2.92 3.63
N ASP A 58 0.32 2.85 2.68
CA ASP A 58 0.62 3.83 1.63
C ASP A 58 0.97 5.21 2.19
N GLY A 59 1.68 5.25 3.33
CA GLY A 59 2.10 6.47 4.00
C GLY A 59 0.94 7.26 4.62
N ARG A 60 -0.23 6.65 4.81
CA ARG A 60 -1.34 7.31 5.50
C ARG A 60 -1.04 7.46 6.99
N TYR A 61 -1.36 8.63 7.53
CA TYR A 61 -1.14 8.89 8.94
C TYR A 61 -2.12 9.89 9.52
N TYR A 62 -2.19 9.87 10.84
CA TYR A 62 -2.85 10.85 11.68
C TYR A 62 -1.94 11.20 12.85
N ILE A 63 -1.91 12.48 13.22
CA ILE A 63 -1.26 12.96 14.43
C ILE A 63 -2.06 14.09 15.06
N LYS A 64 -2.19 14.04 16.40
CA LYS A 64 -2.86 15.01 17.25
C LYS A 64 -1.89 15.52 18.29
N TRP A 65 -1.79 16.84 18.45
CA TRP A 65 -0.87 17.45 19.40
C TRP A 65 -1.40 18.77 19.97
N VAL A 66 -0.77 19.26 21.04
CA VAL A 66 -1.03 20.59 21.59
C VAL A 66 -0.05 21.59 21.02
N GLN A 67 -0.55 22.73 20.53
CA GLN A 67 0.26 23.87 20.12
C GLN A 67 -0.39 25.16 20.63
N CYS A 68 0.37 25.92 21.43
CA CYS A 68 -0.12 27.19 22.01
C CYS A 68 -1.45 27.02 22.77
N GLY A 69 -1.61 25.94 23.54
CA GLY A 69 -2.83 25.65 24.30
C GLY A 69 -4.02 25.16 23.47
N GLN A 70 -3.86 24.98 22.16
CA GLN A 70 -4.91 24.46 21.28
C GLN A 70 -4.55 23.06 20.77
N ILE A 71 -5.56 22.20 20.64
CA ILE A 71 -5.40 20.90 20.00
C ILE A 71 -5.32 21.11 18.48
N LYS A 72 -4.22 20.65 17.89
CA LYS A 72 -3.97 20.61 16.45
C LYS A 72 -3.96 19.17 15.97
N ARG A 73 -4.30 18.99 14.70
CA ARG A 73 -4.41 17.69 14.05
C ARG A 73 -3.87 17.81 12.64
N LYS A 74 -3.23 16.75 12.16
CA LYS A 74 -2.83 16.62 10.77
C LYS A 74 -3.04 15.19 10.31
N LEU A 75 -3.53 15.07 9.09
CA LEU A 75 -3.72 13.81 8.40
C LEU A 75 -2.93 13.86 7.10
N SER A 76 -2.53 12.71 6.59
CA SER A 76 -1.97 12.58 5.24
C SER A 76 -2.92 13.16 4.19
N LYS A 77 -2.37 13.62 3.06
CA LYS A 77 -3.14 14.22 1.97
C LYS A 77 -4.20 13.24 1.45
N GLY A 78 -5.44 13.70 1.28
CA GLY A 78 -6.56 12.87 0.79
C GLY A 78 -7.37 12.20 1.91
N LEU A 79 -6.76 11.96 3.07
CA LEU A 79 -7.40 11.16 4.12
C LEU A 79 -8.65 11.84 4.72
N TRP A 80 -8.70 13.18 4.76
CA TRP A 80 -9.92 13.89 5.18
C TRP A 80 -11.12 13.57 4.27
N GLN A 81 -10.89 13.47 2.96
CA GLN A 81 -11.93 13.11 1.99
C GLN A 81 -12.33 11.64 2.15
N ASP A 82 -11.34 10.76 2.36
CA ASP A 82 -11.58 9.31 2.51
C ASP A 82 -12.40 8.99 3.78
N LEU A 83 -12.13 9.72 4.88
CA LEU A 83 -12.87 9.57 6.14
C LEU A 83 -14.28 10.19 6.10
N GLN A 84 -14.57 11.03 5.09
CA GLN A 84 -15.84 11.76 4.93
C GLN A 84 -16.24 12.58 6.17
N ILE A 85 -15.27 13.07 6.94
CA ILE A 85 -15.52 13.91 8.12
C ILE A 85 -15.91 15.32 7.67
N ASP A 86 -16.94 15.91 8.28
CA ASP A 86 -17.28 17.31 8.02
C ASP A 86 -16.10 18.21 8.48
N PRO A 87 -15.63 19.17 7.66
CA PRO A 87 -14.56 20.07 8.04
C PRO A 87 -14.77 20.87 9.34
N ASN A 88 -16.01 20.98 9.82
CA ASN A 88 -16.38 21.66 11.05
C ASN A 88 -16.37 20.75 12.30
N GLU A 89 -16.26 19.44 12.10
CA GLU A 89 -16.21 18.45 13.18
C GLU A 89 -14.77 18.25 13.68
N THR A 90 -14.64 17.73 14.90
CA THR A 90 -13.32 17.43 15.46
C THR A 90 -13.07 15.94 15.51
N LEU A 91 -11.94 15.51 14.94
CA LEU A 91 -11.48 14.12 15.00
C LEU A 91 -10.75 13.85 16.32
N ASP A 92 -11.30 13.07 17.24
CA ASP A 92 -10.68 12.85 18.54
C ASP A 92 -9.67 11.69 18.55
N ARG A 93 -10.07 10.54 18.00
CA ARG A 93 -9.27 9.30 17.86
C ARG A 93 -9.41 8.75 16.47
N LEU A 94 -8.37 8.11 15.96
CA LEU A 94 -8.37 7.45 14.66
C LEU A 94 -7.42 6.26 14.69
N SER A 95 -7.92 5.11 14.25
CA SER A 95 -7.16 3.90 13.99
C SER A 95 -7.23 3.59 12.51
N LEU A 96 -6.08 3.64 11.85
CA LEU A 96 -5.94 3.27 10.44
C LEU A 96 -5.63 1.78 10.30
N GLY A 97 -6.25 1.15 9.32
CA GLY A 97 -6.07 -0.25 8.95
C GLY A 97 -5.52 -0.42 7.52
N PRO A 98 -5.52 -1.66 7.00
CA PRO A 98 -5.12 -1.94 5.62
C PRO A 98 -6.02 -1.21 4.61
N GLY A 99 -5.49 -0.84 3.45
CA GLY A 99 -6.31 -0.31 2.34
C GLY A 99 -7.02 1.00 2.69
N TYR A 100 -8.35 0.98 2.80
CA TYR A 100 -9.15 2.13 3.27
C TYR A 100 -9.84 1.87 4.62
N ASP A 101 -9.40 0.84 5.34
CA ASP A 101 -9.98 0.50 6.63
C ASP A 101 -9.64 1.55 7.67
N PHE A 102 -10.64 1.99 8.42
CA PHE A 102 -10.46 2.88 9.55
C PHE A 102 -11.58 2.75 10.59
N TRP A 103 -11.26 3.15 11.81
CA TRP A 103 -12.21 3.47 12.86
C TRP A 103 -11.84 4.82 13.45
N TYR A 104 -12.81 5.70 13.67
CA TYR A 104 -12.56 6.97 14.32
C TYR A 104 -13.68 7.41 15.24
N VAL A 105 -13.33 8.34 16.13
CA VAL A 105 -14.28 9.08 16.98
C VAL A 105 -14.24 10.54 16.56
N GLY A 106 -15.35 11.05 16.05
CA GLY A 106 -15.58 12.46 15.77
C GLY A 106 -16.35 13.14 16.91
N ILE A 107 -16.39 14.47 16.92
CA ILE A 107 -17.22 15.27 17.82
C ILE A 107 -17.89 16.36 16.98
N ASP A 108 -19.22 16.40 17.01
CA ASP A 108 -20.05 17.39 16.35
C ASP A 108 -20.82 18.25 17.38
N GLY A 109 -21.80 19.05 16.92
CA GLY A 109 -22.64 19.88 17.79
C GLY A 109 -23.60 19.11 18.70
N ASN A 110 -23.82 17.81 18.45
CA ASN A 110 -24.64 16.91 19.24
C ASN A 110 -23.80 16.09 20.23
N GLY A 111 -22.49 16.04 20.01
CA GLY A 111 -21.53 15.38 20.87
C GLY A 111 -20.58 14.46 20.09
N PRO A 112 -19.80 13.66 20.81
CA PRO A 112 -18.96 12.62 20.22
C PRO A 112 -19.76 11.52 19.52
N TYR A 113 -19.24 11.04 18.40
CA TYR A 113 -19.78 9.94 17.59
C TYR A 113 -18.63 9.08 17.06
N SER A 114 -18.87 7.82 16.67
CA SER A 114 -17.87 6.98 16.01
C SER A 114 -18.31 6.53 14.63
N ILE A 115 -17.35 6.37 13.72
CA ILE A 115 -17.56 5.83 12.38
C ILE A 115 -16.47 4.80 12.08
N CYS A 116 -16.88 3.70 11.46
CA CYS A 116 -15.98 2.72 10.86
C CYS A 116 -16.30 2.50 9.38
N ALA A 117 -15.28 2.41 8.55
CA ALA A 117 -15.36 1.87 7.20
C ALA A 117 -14.31 0.75 7.08
N MET A 118 -14.76 -0.49 6.87
CA MET A 118 -13.89 -1.66 6.78
C MET A 118 -14.51 -2.66 5.79
N ASP A 119 -13.69 -3.47 5.11
CA ASP A 119 -14.16 -4.37 4.02
C ASP A 119 -14.88 -5.64 4.52
N SER A 120 -14.65 -6.09 5.77
CA SER A 120 -15.08 -7.42 6.24
C SER A 120 -15.94 -7.44 7.51
N SER A 121 -16.16 -8.66 8.03
CA SER A 121 -17.06 -9.04 9.15
C SER A 121 -17.00 -8.17 10.43
N LEU A 122 -15.98 -7.32 10.54
CA LEU A 122 -15.75 -6.35 11.58
C LEU A 122 -16.77 -5.20 11.59
N VAL A 123 -17.21 -4.69 10.44
CA VAL A 123 -18.24 -3.63 10.37
C VAL A 123 -19.52 -4.08 11.06
N GLY A 124 -19.93 -5.33 10.84
CA GLY A 124 -21.11 -5.91 11.48
C GLY A 124 -20.94 -6.14 12.98
N GLN A 125 -19.73 -6.34 13.49
CA GLN A 125 -19.45 -6.52 14.92
C GLN A 125 -19.34 -5.18 15.64
N ILE A 126 -18.58 -4.22 15.09
CA ILE A 126 -18.42 -2.88 15.66
C ILE A 126 -19.75 -2.13 15.64
N ARG A 127 -20.50 -2.13 14.52
CA ARG A 127 -21.82 -1.46 14.46
C ARG A 127 -22.85 -2.03 15.44
N LYS A 128 -22.79 -3.34 15.75
CA LYS A 128 -23.63 -3.94 16.80
C LYS A 128 -23.22 -3.48 18.20
N LEU A 129 -21.93 -3.22 18.42
CA LEU A 129 -21.41 -2.74 19.69
C LEU A 129 -21.66 -1.24 19.91
N GLU A 130 -21.58 -0.43 18.85
CA GLU A 130 -21.93 1.01 18.89
C GLU A 130 -23.38 1.26 19.34
N GLN A 131 -24.28 0.27 19.18
CA GLN A 131 -25.65 0.34 19.71
C GLN A 131 -25.75 0.09 21.22
N SER A 132 -24.69 -0.44 21.85
CA SER A 132 -24.71 -0.97 23.21
C SER A 132 -23.73 -0.29 24.18
N TRP A 133 -22.72 0.43 23.68
CA TRP A 133 -21.63 1.00 24.47
C TRP A 133 -21.31 2.42 24.02
N ASP A 134 -20.87 3.24 24.96
CA ASP A 134 -20.45 4.60 24.66
C ASP A 134 -19.02 4.60 24.09
N TYR A 135 -18.64 5.61 23.30
CA TYR A 135 -17.31 5.66 22.68
C TYR A 135 -16.20 5.72 23.74
N ASP A 136 -16.45 6.34 24.89
CA ASP A 136 -15.51 6.41 26.02
C ASP A 136 -15.23 5.03 26.64
N ASP A 137 -16.08 4.03 26.39
CA ASP A 137 -15.86 2.66 26.87
C ASP A 137 -14.79 1.91 26.07
N PHE A 138 -14.45 2.40 24.86
CA PHE A 138 -13.40 1.80 24.04
C PHE A 138 -12.02 2.22 24.54
N LEU A 139 -11.23 1.26 25.00
CA LEU A 139 -9.86 1.51 25.46
C LEU A 139 -8.88 1.63 24.29
N PHE A 140 -9.06 0.80 23.26
CA PHE A 140 -8.32 0.83 22.00
C PHE A 140 -9.10 0.11 20.91
N VAL A 141 -8.80 0.47 19.66
CA VAL A 141 -9.18 -0.27 18.45
C VAL A 141 -7.94 -0.37 17.58
N SER A 142 -7.56 -1.57 17.17
CA SER A 142 -6.42 -1.85 16.31
C SER A 142 -6.85 -2.68 15.11
N LEU A 143 -6.42 -2.26 13.94
CA LEU A 143 -6.75 -2.85 12.65
C LEU A 143 -5.45 -3.33 12.02
N GLY A 144 -5.41 -4.59 11.61
CA GLY A 144 -4.24 -5.25 11.06
C GLY A 144 -4.51 -5.89 9.70
N ALA A 145 -3.46 -6.36 9.05
CA ALA A 145 -3.56 -7.06 7.76
C ALA A 145 -4.37 -8.37 7.86
N ASP A 146 -4.83 -8.87 6.71
CA ASP A 146 -5.56 -10.13 6.54
C ASP A 146 -6.72 -10.31 7.55
N ASP A 147 -7.64 -9.34 7.60
CA ASP A 147 -8.82 -9.34 8.48
C ASP A 147 -8.52 -9.46 9.99
N THR A 148 -7.28 -9.16 10.39
CA THR A 148 -6.87 -9.21 11.79
C THR A 148 -7.27 -7.92 12.50
N PHE A 149 -7.91 -8.03 13.65
CA PHE A 149 -8.32 -6.87 14.45
C PHE A 149 -8.32 -7.18 15.93
N SER A 150 -8.21 -6.14 16.75
CA SER A 150 -8.48 -6.23 18.17
C SER A 150 -9.01 -4.92 18.71
N TYR A 151 -9.98 -5.01 19.60
CA TYR A 151 -10.48 -3.87 20.34
C TYR A 151 -10.79 -4.27 21.78
N ASN A 152 -10.78 -3.27 22.66
CA ASN A 152 -11.20 -3.44 24.03
C ASN A 152 -12.33 -2.45 24.32
N VAL A 153 -13.44 -2.97 24.86
CA VAL A 153 -14.61 -2.20 25.24
C VAL A 153 -15.14 -2.72 26.58
N GLY A 154 -15.45 -1.81 27.51
CA GLY A 154 -15.96 -2.18 28.84
C GLY A 154 -15.02 -3.08 29.66
N GLY A 155 -13.71 -3.02 29.36
CA GLY A 155 -12.68 -3.86 30.01
C GLY A 155 -12.57 -5.29 29.47
N ALA A 156 -13.36 -5.66 28.46
CA ALA A 156 -13.25 -6.93 27.75
C ALA A 156 -12.51 -6.74 26.42
N THR A 157 -11.61 -7.67 26.09
CA THR A 157 -10.86 -7.66 24.83
C THR A 157 -11.45 -8.65 23.85
N TYR A 158 -11.67 -8.17 22.63
CA TYR A 158 -12.16 -8.94 21.50
C TYR A 158 -11.11 -8.89 20.40
N SER A 159 -10.96 -10.00 19.69
CA SER A 159 -9.93 -10.11 18.66
C SER A 159 -10.28 -11.17 17.62
N HIS A 160 -9.90 -10.90 16.38
CA HIS A 160 -9.74 -11.89 15.33
C HIS A 160 -8.31 -11.79 14.82
N SER A 161 -7.63 -12.92 14.64
CA SER A 161 -6.27 -12.93 14.11
C SER A 161 -6.04 -14.18 13.29
N THR A 162 -5.34 -14.07 12.17
CA THR A 162 -4.88 -15.24 11.41
C THR A 162 -3.59 -15.83 11.99
N ASP A 163 -2.83 -15.05 12.79
CA ASP A 163 -1.59 -15.46 13.44
C ASP A 163 -1.85 -16.40 14.64
N PRO A 164 -1.33 -17.66 14.62
CA PRO A 164 -1.50 -18.61 15.71
C PRO A 164 -0.85 -18.19 17.03
N THR A 165 0.28 -17.49 16.98
CA THR A 165 1.03 -17.07 18.17
C THR A 165 0.31 -15.94 18.90
N LEU A 166 -0.26 -14.98 18.17
CA LEU A 166 -1.08 -13.92 18.72
C LEU A 166 -2.37 -14.47 19.34
N LYS A 167 -3.03 -15.43 18.66
CA LYS A 167 -4.18 -16.16 19.22
C LYS A 167 -3.83 -16.84 20.55
N GLU A 168 -2.70 -17.52 20.61
CA GLU A 168 -2.21 -18.15 21.84
C GLU A 168 -2.02 -17.12 22.97
N LYS A 169 -1.48 -15.93 22.67
CA LYS A 169 -1.32 -14.86 23.67
C LYS A 169 -2.64 -14.37 24.23
N TYR A 170 -3.67 -14.18 23.41
CA TYR A 170 -5.02 -13.86 23.91
C TYR A 170 -5.58 -14.95 24.84
N HIS A 171 -5.43 -16.22 24.45
CA HIS A 171 -5.89 -17.34 25.28
C HIS A 171 -5.14 -17.41 26.61
N LEU A 172 -3.82 -17.18 26.60
CA LEU A 172 -2.99 -17.18 27.79
C LEU A 172 -3.32 -16.00 28.71
N ALA A 173 -3.51 -14.80 28.17
CA ALA A 173 -3.92 -13.62 28.93
C ALA A 173 -5.24 -13.88 29.65
N LYS A 174 -6.22 -14.46 28.93
CA LYS A 174 -7.52 -14.84 29.49
C LYS A 174 -7.41 -15.90 30.58
N SER A 175 -6.59 -16.95 30.39
CA SER A 175 -6.43 -18.01 31.38
C SER A 175 -5.69 -17.56 32.64
N GLN A 176 -4.80 -16.58 32.51
CA GLN A 176 -4.05 -15.98 33.62
C GLN A 176 -4.80 -14.81 34.29
N GLY A 177 -5.95 -14.39 33.75
CA GLY A 177 -6.70 -13.24 34.25
C GLY A 177 -5.99 -11.89 34.04
N LYS A 178 -4.99 -11.82 33.14
CA LYS A 178 -4.32 -10.57 32.77
C LYS A 178 -5.23 -9.73 31.89
N LYS A 179 -5.31 -8.42 32.15
CA LYS A 179 -6.08 -7.52 31.28
C LYS A 179 -5.19 -7.00 30.17
N VAL A 180 -5.70 -7.04 28.94
CA VAL A 180 -5.00 -6.48 27.79
C VAL A 180 -5.25 -4.99 27.76
N GLN A 181 -4.16 -4.23 27.85
CA GLN A 181 -4.16 -2.78 28.00
C GLN A 181 -4.00 -2.04 26.67
N SER A 182 -3.26 -2.64 25.73
CA SER A 182 -3.09 -2.15 24.37
C SER A 182 -2.71 -3.31 23.45
N VAL A 183 -3.26 -3.29 22.25
CA VAL A 183 -2.80 -4.13 21.13
C VAL A 183 -2.53 -3.20 19.96
N VAL A 184 -1.42 -3.42 19.28
CA VAL A 184 -1.06 -2.74 18.04
C VAL A 184 -0.76 -3.80 17.00
N LEU A 185 -1.48 -3.75 15.90
CA LEU A 185 -1.37 -4.67 14.77
C LEU A 185 -0.78 -3.89 13.60
N SER A 186 0.11 -4.51 12.82
CA SER A 186 0.55 -3.89 11.57
C SER A 186 -0.56 -3.99 10.52
N PRO A 187 -0.98 -2.87 9.91
CA PRO A 187 -1.93 -2.89 8.80
C PRO A 187 -1.28 -3.43 7.51
N TYR A 188 0.05 -3.52 7.45
CA TYR A 188 0.79 -3.97 6.26
C TYR A 188 1.09 -5.47 6.27
N THR A 189 1.31 -6.07 7.45
CA THR A 189 1.69 -7.48 7.57
C THR A 189 1.13 -8.11 8.84
N THR A 190 0.72 -9.38 8.76
CA THR A 190 0.28 -10.16 9.93
C THR A 190 1.44 -10.58 10.83
N ALA A 191 2.67 -10.50 10.34
CA ALA A 191 3.86 -10.90 11.08
C ALA A 191 4.16 -9.99 12.28
N TYR A 192 3.70 -8.74 12.27
CA TYR A 192 4.06 -7.76 13.29
C TYR A 192 2.88 -7.33 14.15
N TRP A 193 3.09 -7.44 15.46
CA TRP A 193 2.11 -7.09 16.47
C TRP A 193 2.78 -6.83 17.82
N PHE A 194 2.09 -6.07 18.65
CA PHE A 194 2.49 -5.71 20.01
C PHE A 194 1.28 -5.83 20.95
N MET A 195 1.47 -6.41 22.13
CA MET A 195 0.44 -6.57 23.15
C MET A 195 1.00 -6.18 24.52
N LEU A 196 0.37 -5.21 25.17
CA LEU A 196 0.68 -4.74 26.53
C LEU A 196 -0.40 -5.19 27.50
N TYR A 197 0.02 -5.64 28.68
CA TYR A 197 -0.88 -6.02 29.77
C TYR A 197 -0.92 -4.94 30.87
N ASP A 198 -1.93 -5.00 31.72
CA ASP A 198 -2.15 -4.10 32.86
C ASP A 198 -1.06 -4.15 33.93
N ASP A 199 -0.31 -5.26 34.02
CA ASP A 199 0.85 -5.40 34.90
C ASP A 199 2.16 -4.83 34.34
N GLY A 200 2.13 -4.25 33.13
CA GLY A 200 3.28 -3.67 32.43
C GLY A 200 4.12 -4.68 31.65
N THR A 201 3.81 -5.98 31.75
CA THR A 201 4.43 -6.98 30.88
C THR A 201 3.88 -6.87 29.46
N TYR A 202 4.62 -7.37 28.47
CA TYR A 202 4.23 -7.30 27.07
C TYR A 202 4.68 -8.53 26.28
N ASN A 203 4.00 -8.78 25.16
CA ASN A 203 4.43 -9.72 24.14
C ASN A 203 4.47 -9.02 22.78
N VAL A 204 5.37 -9.47 21.92
CA VAL A 204 5.61 -8.86 20.62
C VAL A 204 5.98 -9.88 19.58
N SER A 205 5.68 -9.56 18.33
CA SER A 205 6.39 -10.04 17.16
C SER A 205 6.81 -8.81 16.38
N LEU A 206 8.11 -8.45 16.43
CA LEU A 206 8.66 -7.24 15.83
C LEU A 206 10.03 -7.52 15.22
N PRO A 207 10.48 -6.76 14.20
CA PRO A 207 11.87 -6.84 13.73
C PRO A 207 12.87 -6.59 14.87
N ASN A 208 13.96 -7.36 14.91
CA ASN A 208 14.99 -7.21 15.95
C ASN A 208 15.55 -5.77 16.05
N ALA A 209 15.66 -5.09 14.91
CA ALA A 209 16.09 -3.69 14.86
C ALA A 209 15.15 -2.76 15.65
N TRP A 210 13.84 -2.99 15.57
CA TRP A 210 12.85 -2.20 16.29
C TRP A 210 12.88 -2.52 17.78
N GLN A 211 12.97 -3.81 18.13
CA GLN A 211 13.07 -4.25 19.52
C GLN A 211 14.26 -3.59 20.24
N ASN A 212 15.43 -3.60 19.60
CA ASN A 212 16.64 -2.95 20.13
C ASN A 212 16.47 -1.44 20.34
N HIS A 213 15.65 -0.79 19.51
CA HIS A 213 15.41 0.65 19.60
C HIS A 213 14.33 1.00 20.63
N ILE A 214 13.28 0.19 20.73
CA ILE A 214 12.08 0.50 21.53
C ILE A 214 12.23 0.01 22.98
N PHE A 215 12.69 -1.22 23.19
CA PHE A 215 12.63 -1.88 24.51
C PHE A 215 13.37 -1.16 25.63
N PRO A 216 14.52 -0.49 25.41
CA PRO A 216 15.16 0.32 26.44
C PRO A 216 14.26 1.42 27.02
N HIS A 217 13.20 1.81 26.30
CA HIS A 217 12.27 2.89 26.67
C HIS A 217 10.90 2.37 27.15
N MET A 218 10.74 1.05 27.30
CA MET A 218 9.50 0.38 27.72
C MET A 218 9.47 0.03 29.22
N LEU A 219 10.25 0.72 30.04
CA LEU A 219 10.20 0.57 31.49
C LEU A 219 8.94 1.23 32.07
N LEU A 220 8.36 0.65 33.12
CA LEU A 220 7.11 1.15 33.72
C LEU A 220 7.21 2.60 34.21
N GLU A 221 8.40 3.02 34.66
CA GLU A 221 8.72 4.41 35.02
C GLU A 221 8.70 5.39 33.83
N HIS A 222 8.79 4.88 32.61
CA HIS A 222 8.66 5.65 31.37
C HIS A 222 7.23 5.66 30.81
N SER A 223 6.27 5.04 31.51
CA SER A 223 4.86 5.02 31.13
C SER A 223 4.28 6.44 31.07
N LEU A 224 3.41 6.67 30.09
CA LEU A 224 2.58 7.87 30.02
C LEU A 224 1.54 7.86 31.15
N ASN A 225 1.21 9.03 31.68
CA ASN A 225 0.17 9.16 32.71
C ASN A 225 -1.23 9.13 32.06
N ARG A 226 -2.00 8.06 32.28
CA ARG A 226 -3.44 8.02 31.98
C ARG A 226 -4.24 8.62 33.14
N ARG A 227 -4.50 9.94 33.17
CA ARG A 227 -5.80 10.53 33.62
C ARG A 227 -5.89 12.07 33.61
N SER A 228 -7.08 12.48 33.13
CA SER A 228 -7.92 13.67 33.39
C SER A 228 -7.35 15.07 33.16
N GLY A 229 -7.65 15.63 31.99
CA GLY A 229 -8.26 16.97 31.91
C GLY A 229 -7.52 18.15 32.54
N ASN A 230 -6.23 18.34 32.28
CA ASN A 230 -5.66 19.69 32.09
C ASN A 230 -4.21 19.58 31.58
N PRO A 231 -3.86 20.09 30.38
CA PRO A 231 -2.49 19.99 29.84
C PRO A 231 -1.47 20.91 30.52
N LEU A 232 -1.86 21.68 31.54
CA LEU A 232 -1.07 22.78 32.08
C LEU A 232 -0.52 22.48 33.48
N ALA A 233 0.37 21.50 33.64
CA ALA A 233 1.27 21.46 34.80
C ALA A 233 2.47 20.53 34.61
N ARG A 234 3.61 21.11 34.19
CA ARG A 234 5.00 20.87 34.68
C ARG A 234 6.04 21.07 33.56
N ALA A 235 6.91 22.05 33.78
CA ALA A 235 8.25 22.10 33.19
C ALA A 235 9.18 21.22 34.07
N SER A 236 10.33 20.71 33.68
CA SER A 236 11.33 21.16 32.70
C SER A 236 12.43 20.09 32.63
N GLU A 237 12.62 19.40 31.51
CA GLU A 237 13.92 18.86 31.07
C GLU A 237 13.89 18.70 29.53
N PRO A 238 15.03 18.93 28.83
CA PRO A 238 15.06 18.82 27.37
C PRO A 238 14.97 17.36 26.93
N LEU A 239 13.90 17.04 26.20
CA LEU A 239 13.59 15.73 25.66
C LEU A 239 14.47 15.46 24.44
N THR A 240 15.05 14.25 24.35
CA THR A 240 15.96 13.90 23.26
C THR A 240 15.17 13.28 22.11
N VAL A 241 15.13 13.95 20.96
CA VAL A 241 14.58 13.42 19.71
C VAL A 241 15.68 12.62 19.01
N ARG A 242 15.43 11.35 18.65
CA ARG A 242 16.38 10.54 17.88
C ARG A 242 15.65 9.69 16.83
N ALA A 243 15.90 9.99 15.55
CA ALA A 243 15.65 9.06 14.47
C ALA A 243 16.82 8.08 14.33
N PRO A 244 16.59 6.81 13.98
CA PRO A 244 17.66 5.90 13.62
C PRO A 244 18.30 6.31 12.28
N ALA A 245 19.57 5.96 12.08
CA ALA A 245 20.22 6.09 10.79
C ALA A 245 19.49 5.24 9.72
N PRO A 246 19.56 5.61 8.42
CA PRO A 246 18.88 4.90 7.35
C PRO A 246 19.12 3.39 7.44
N VAL A 247 18.03 2.63 7.53
CA VAL A 247 18.07 1.17 7.48
C VAL A 247 18.71 0.78 6.15
N GLN A 248 19.85 0.07 6.20
CA GLN A 248 20.42 -0.52 5.00
C GLN A 248 19.37 -1.44 4.35
N PRO A 249 19.25 -1.43 3.01
CA PRO A 249 18.17 -2.12 2.32
C PRO A 249 18.07 -3.56 2.81
N SER A 250 16.94 -3.86 3.45
CA SER A 250 16.53 -5.22 3.77
C SER A 250 16.48 -6.03 2.48
N GLN A 251 16.70 -7.34 2.62
CA GLN A 251 16.55 -8.34 1.56
C GLN A 251 15.30 -8.05 0.71
N PRO A 252 15.37 -8.22 -0.62
CA PRO A 252 14.39 -7.65 -1.55
C PRO A 252 12.97 -8.08 -1.17
N SER A 253 12.12 -7.10 -0.87
CA SER A 253 10.68 -7.29 -0.89
C SER A 253 10.31 -7.98 -2.21
N ALA A 254 9.37 -8.92 -2.16
CA ALA A 254 8.86 -9.50 -3.38
C ALA A 254 8.31 -8.35 -4.24
N PRO A 255 8.75 -8.18 -5.50
CA PRO A 255 8.43 -7.01 -6.32
C PRO A 255 6.97 -7.00 -6.81
N LEU A 256 6.11 -7.79 -6.17
CA LEU A 256 4.71 -8.01 -6.51
C LEU A 256 3.87 -7.84 -5.24
N ARG A 257 3.22 -6.70 -5.10
CA ARG A 257 2.27 -6.43 -4.02
C ARG A 257 0.86 -6.82 -4.45
N ARG A 258 0.22 -7.75 -3.76
CA ARG A 258 -1.11 -8.24 -4.12
C ARG A 258 -2.17 -7.14 -3.96
N LEU A 259 -3.02 -6.99 -4.97
CA LEU A 259 -4.24 -6.18 -4.91
C LEU A 259 -5.43 -7.09 -4.65
N TYR A 260 -6.36 -6.63 -3.82
CA TYR A 260 -7.55 -7.37 -3.41
C TYR A 260 -8.80 -6.80 -4.06
N SER A 261 -9.78 -7.69 -4.34
CA SER A 261 -11.10 -7.32 -4.85
C SER A 261 -11.76 -6.30 -3.94
N GLY A 262 -12.38 -5.26 -4.49
CA GLY A 262 -12.98 -4.16 -3.72
C GLY A 262 -12.07 -2.94 -3.55
N SER A 263 -10.76 -3.08 -3.80
CA SER A 263 -9.89 -1.91 -3.94
C SER A 263 -10.15 -1.20 -5.29
N PRO A 264 -10.16 0.15 -5.35
CA PRO A 264 -10.37 0.88 -6.59
C PRO A 264 -9.42 0.47 -7.73
N GLU A 265 -8.16 0.19 -7.40
CA GLU A 265 -7.16 -0.23 -8.39
C GLU A 265 -7.42 -1.63 -8.92
N TYR A 266 -7.83 -2.58 -8.06
CA TYR A 266 -8.22 -3.92 -8.50
C TYR A 266 -9.44 -3.85 -9.41
N ASP A 267 -10.44 -3.07 -9.03
CA ASP A 267 -11.70 -2.96 -9.78
C ASP A 267 -11.49 -2.27 -11.12
N GLU A 268 -10.63 -1.23 -11.18
CA GLU A 268 -10.21 -0.57 -12.41
C GLU A 268 -9.50 -1.56 -13.33
N LEU A 269 -8.50 -2.30 -12.83
CA LEU A 269 -7.72 -3.25 -13.63
C LEU A 269 -8.55 -4.45 -14.10
N SER A 270 -9.45 -4.94 -13.25
CA SER A 270 -10.41 -6.00 -13.60
C SER A 270 -11.39 -5.52 -14.67
N SER A 271 -11.95 -4.33 -14.51
CA SER A 271 -12.81 -3.70 -15.52
C SER A 271 -12.06 -3.47 -16.82
N MET A 272 -10.81 -3.01 -16.76
CA MET A 272 -9.98 -2.81 -17.94
C MET A 272 -9.71 -4.14 -18.66
N LEU A 273 -9.45 -5.23 -17.93
CA LEU A 273 -9.26 -6.56 -18.50
C LEU A 273 -10.52 -7.04 -19.23
N LEU A 274 -11.67 -7.02 -18.55
CA LEU A 274 -12.94 -7.49 -19.10
C LEU A 274 -13.41 -6.62 -20.27
N ASN A 275 -13.35 -5.30 -20.14
CA ASN A 275 -13.74 -4.37 -21.19
C ASN A 275 -12.80 -4.44 -22.40
N GLY A 276 -11.52 -4.71 -22.19
CA GLY A 276 -10.53 -4.92 -23.24
C GLY A 276 -10.67 -6.26 -23.96
N TRP A 277 -11.52 -7.18 -23.47
CA TRP A 277 -11.64 -8.52 -24.02
C TRP A 277 -12.57 -8.55 -25.23
N LYS A 278 -12.03 -8.21 -26.40
CA LYS A 278 -12.81 -8.00 -27.64
C LYS A 278 -12.89 -9.19 -28.60
N HIS A 279 -12.18 -10.29 -28.35
CA HIS A 279 -12.16 -11.43 -29.27
C HIS A 279 -13.27 -12.43 -28.89
N PRO A 280 -14.34 -12.58 -29.70
CA PRO A 280 -15.55 -13.30 -29.28
C PRO A 280 -15.38 -14.82 -29.19
N HIS A 281 -14.33 -15.38 -29.80
CA HIS A 281 -14.05 -16.81 -29.77
C HIS A 281 -13.24 -17.25 -28.55
N LYS A 282 -12.80 -16.31 -27.70
CA LYS A 282 -12.03 -16.60 -26.48
C LYS A 282 -12.97 -16.67 -25.28
N GLY A 283 -12.71 -17.58 -24.35
CA GLY A 283 -13.39 -17.62 -23.04
C GLY A 283 -13.19 -16.31 -22.27
N ASN A 284 -14.06 -16.05 -21.28
CA ASN A 284 -13.98 -14.85 -20.46
C ASN A 284 -12.71 -14.88 -19.57
N PRO A 285 -11.97 -13.76 -19.46
CA PRO A 285 -10.73 -13.72 -18.71
C PRO A 285 -11.03 -13.40 -17.24
N TRP A 286 -11.42 -14.39 -16.45
CA TRP A 286 -11.71 -14.14 -15.03
C TRP A 286 -10.42 -13.84 -14.28
N PRO A 287 -10.27 -12.64 -13.66
CA PRO A 287 -9.09 -12.32 -12.87
C PRO A 287 -9.03 -13.25 -11.64
N ALA A 288 -7.96 -14.02 -11.52
CA ALA A 288 -7.67 -14.86 -10.36
C ALA A 288 -6.90 -14.06 -9.30
N ARG A 289 -5.90 -13.28 -9.74
CA ARG A 289 -5.11 -12.38 -8.88
C ARG A 289 -4.60 -11.18 -9.65
N ILE A 290 -4.47 -10.05 -8.97
CA ILE A 290 -3.83 -8.85 -9.52
C ILE A 290 -2.73 -8.41 -8.55
N TYR A 291 -1.60 -7.98 -9.08
CA TYR A 291 -0.47 -7.47 -8.30
C TYR A 291 -0.05 -6.10 -8.83
N ALA A 292 0.21 -5.15 -7.95
CA ALA A 292 1.06 -4.00 -8.23
C ALA A 292 2.52 -4.45 -8.33
N ILE A 293 3.28 -3.82 -9.23
CA ILE A 293 4.69 -4.13 -9.45
C ILE A 293 5.54 -3.01 -8.86
N ASP A 294 6.36 -3.38 -7.88
CA ASP A 294 7.27 -2.47 -7.20
C ASP A 294 8.59 -2.44 -7.98
N LEU A 295 8.79 -1.35 -8.72
CA LEU A 295 10.00 -1.17 -9.51
C LEU A 295 11.16 -0.73 -8.62
N PRO A 296 12.37 -1.26 -8.85
CA PRO A 296 13.59 -0.70 -8.26
C PRO A 296 13.64 0.84 -8.46
N PRO A 297 14.02 1.62 -7.43
CA PRO A 297 13.99 3.08 -7.51
C PRO A 297 14.73 3.67 -8.72
N SER A 298 15.83 3.05 -9.14
CA SER A 298 16.60 3.47 -10.32
C SER A 298 15.86 3.29 -11.65
N LEU A 299 14.96 2.30 -11.75
CA LEU A 299 14.10 2.11 -12.93
C LEU A 299 12.91 3.07 -12.89
N LEU A 300 12.31 3.26 -11.72
CA LEU A 300 11.21 4.21 -11.53
C LEU A 300 11.66 5.65 -11.80
N GLN A 301 12.85 6.04 -11.33
CA GLN A 301 13.44 7.36 -11.58
C GLN A 301 13.66 7.61 -13.07
N ARG A 302 14.14 6.62 -13.83
CA ARG A 302 14.31 6.74 -15.28
C ARG A 302 13.00 7.02 -15.99
N TYR A 303 11.95 6.27 -15.65
CA TYR A 303 10.60 6.50 -16.16
C TYR A 303 10.09 7.91 -15.80
N ASN A 304 10.19 8.31 -14.53
CA ASN A 304 9.73 9.62 -14.06
C ASN A 304 10.52 10.79 -14.69
N SER A 305 11.81 10.58 -14.98
CA SER A 305 12.64 11.57 -15.68
C SER A 305 12.17 11.77 -17.13
N TYR A 306 11.93 10.67 -17.86
CA TYR A 306 11.37 10.74 -19.21
C TYR A 306 9.98 11.37 -19.23
N ARG A 307 9.11 10.96 -18.30
CA ARG A 307 7.78 11.54 -18.11
C ARG A 307 7.84 13.07 -17.92
N THR A 308 8.75 13.53 -17.07
CA THR A 308 8.96 14.97 -16.80
C THR A 308 9.47 15.69 -18.04
N LEU A 309 10.43 15.11 -18.76
CA LEU A 309 10.96 15.66 -20.01
C LEU A 309 9.86 15.84 -21.06
N VAL A 310 9.00 14.82 -21.27
CA VAL A 310 7.88 14.92 -22.21
C VAL A 310 6.88 15.97 -21.73
N ALA A 311 6.52 15.98 -20.46
CA ALA A 311 5.61 16.97 -19.89
C ALA A 311 6.14 18.42 -20.02
N GLN A 312 7.45 18.63 -19.96
CA GLN A 312 8.07 19.94 -20.23
C GLN A 312 7.98 20.33 -21.71
N ASN A 313 8.10 19.37 -22.62
CA ASN A 313 8.05 19.62 -24.07
C ASN A 313 6.65 19.92 -24.60
N ILE A 314 5.61 19.25 -24.07
CA ILE A 314 4.24 19.34 -24.61
C ILE A 314 3.19 19.81 -23.60
N GLY A 315 3.56 19.98 -22.33
CA GLY A 315 2.62 20.30 -21.25
C GLY A 315 2.05 19.04 -20.58
N ILE A 316 1.82 19.11 -19.27
CA ILE A 316 1.35 17.96 -18.46
C ILE A 316 -0.04 17.45 -18.89
N ARG A 317 -0.90 18.33 -19.40
CA ARG A 317 -2.25 17.97 -19.87
C ARG A 317 -2.21 17.12 -21.15
N ASP A 318 -1.15 17.23 -21.93
CA ASP A 318 -0.97 16.54 -23.21
C ASP A 318 -0.01 15.33 -23.12
N LEU A 319 0.46 14.98 -21.91
CA LEU A 319 1.40 13.88 -21.66
C LEU A 319 0.89 12.52 -22.14
N ASN A 320 -0.44 12.33 -22.17
CA ASN A 320 -1.11 11.13 -22.65
C ASN A 320 -0.51 9.84 -22.04
N GLU A 321 -0.39 9.82 -20.72
CA GLU A 321 0.06 8.64 -19.97
C GLU A 321 -1.10 7.67 -19.78
N ARG A 322 -0.90 6.38 -20.09
CA ARG A 322 -1.96 5.37 -20.04
C ARG A 322 -1.48 4.05 -19.46
N ASN A 323 -2.41 3.34 -18.84
CA ASN A 323 -2.28 1.91 -18.55
C ASN A 323 -2.67 1.12 -19.80
N LEU A 324 -1.77 0.27 -20.30
CA LEU A 324 -1.96 -0.53 -21.52
C LEU A 324 -1.44 -1.96 -21.31
N PHE A 325 -2.08 -2.94 -21.96
CA PHE A 325 -1.72 -4.35 -21.85
C PHE A 325 -0.49 -4.72 -22.65
N HIS A 326 0.31 -5.63 -22.11
CA HIS A 326 1.42 -6.30 -22.78
C HIS A 326 1.39 -7.79 -22.45
N GLY A 327 1.25 -8.62 -23.48
CA GLY A 327 1.36 -10.07 -23.36
C GLY A 327 2.78 -10.53 -23.66
N THR A 328 3.24 -11.52 -22.90
CA THR A 328 4.60 -12.03 -23.01
C THR A 328 4.70 -13.45 -22.45
N PRO A 329 5.58 -14.32 -22.98
CA PRO A 329 5.75 -15.67 -22.44
C PRO A 329 6.12 -15.69 -20.96
N ARG A 330 5.42 -16.53 -20.20
CA ARG A 330 5.71 -16.84 -18.79
C ARG A 330 6.15 -18.30 -18.69
N ALA A 331 7.38 -18.53 -18.23
CA ALA A 331 7.99 -19.85 -18.09
C ALA A 331 7.94 -20.41 -16.65
N CYS A 332 7.27 -19.71 -15.73
CA CYS A 332 7.11 -20.12 -14.32
C CYS A 332 5.67 -19.84 -13.88
N CYS A 333 5.37 -20.09 -12.60
CA CYS A 333 4.02 -19.93 -12.05
C CYS A 333 3.89 -18.68 -11.14
N VAL A 334 4.75 -17.68 -11.33
CA VAL A 334 4.74 -16.47 -10.50
C VAL A 334 3.38 -15.79 -10.54
N GLY A 335 2.85 -15.48 -9.35
CA GLY A 335 1.54 -14.86 -9.15
C GLY A 335 0.35 -15.82 -9.12
N ASP A 336 0.51 -17.11 -9.46
CA ASP A 336 -0.61 -18.07 -9.41
C ASP A 336 -1.15 -18.22 -7.96
N PRO A 337 -2.43 -18.57 -7.77
CA PRO A 337 -3.04 -18.76 -6.47
C PRO A 337 -2.25 -19.57 -5.44
N GLU A 338 -1.58 -20.63 -5.87
CA GLU A 338 -0.84 -21.55 -5.01
C GLU A 338 0.69 -21.34 -5.02
N ASN A 339 1.18 -20.31 -5.71
CA ASN A 339 2.60 -20.09 -5.93
C ASN A 339 3.13 -18.81 -5.28
N THR A 340 4.46 -18.77 -5.16
CA THR A 340 5.16 -17.63 -4.56
C THR A 340 5.12 -16.37 -5.44
N GLN A 341 5.22 -15.21 -4.80
CA GLN A 341 5.32 -13.89 -5.43
C GLN A 341 6.77 -13.58 -5.89
N PHE A 342 7.69 -14.54 -5.78
CA PHE A 342 9.09 -14.35 -6.16
C PHE A 342 9.31 -14.53 -7.66
N LEU A 343 10.04 -13.58 -8.26
CA LEU A 343 10.43 -13.66 -9.67
C LEU A 343 11.52 -14.73 -9.84
N CYS A 344 11.35 -15.63 -10.79
CA CYS A 344 12.42 -16.54 -11.17
C CYS A 344 13.57 -15.79 -11.89
N THR A 345 14.77 -16.35 -11.84
CA THR A 345 15.96 -15.78 -12.49
C THR A 345 16.14 -16.24 -13.94
N SER A 346 15.30 -17.15 -14.43
CA SER A 346 15.44 -17.74 -15.76
C SER A 346 15.39 -16.70 -16.89
N ALA A 347 16.35 -16.79 -17.81
CA ALA A 347 16.39 -15.98 -19.02
C ALA A 347 15.28 -16.32 -20.03
N SER A 348 14.65 -17.50 -19.91
CA SER A 348 13.51 -17.89 -20.75
C SER A 348 12.17 -17.35 -20.25
N CYS A 349 12.11 -16.80 -19.03
CA CYS A 349 10.91 -16.19 -18.48
C CYS A 349 10.86 -14.69 -18.81
N ASN A 350 10.36 -14.34 -19.99
CA ASN A 350 10.27 -12.95 -20.44
C ASN A 350 9.47 -12.09 -19.47
N LEU A 351 8.39 -12.62 -18.89
CA LEU A 351 7.61 -11.95 -17.85
C LEU A 351 8.50 -11.51 -16.66
N CYS A 352 9.17 -12.45 -15.99
CA CYS A 352 10.04 -12.14 -14.85
C CYS A 352 11.21 -11.23 -15.24
N LEU A 353 11.73 -11.35 -16.46
CA LEU A 353 12.79 -10.49 -16.96
C LEU A 353 12.32 -9.03 -17.11
N ILE A 354 11.13 -8.82 -17.68
CA ILE A 354 10.53 -7.49 -17.80
C ILE A 354 10.27 -6.90 -16.41
N ILE A 355 9.71 -7.68 -15.48
CA ILE A 355 9.45 -7.19 -14.12
C ILE A 355 10.76 -6.76 -13.42
N ARG A 356 11.83 -7.56 -13.52
CA ARG A 356 13.13 -7.23 -12.91
C ARG A 356 13.86 -6.04 -13.54
N THR A 357 13.75 -5.88 -14.86
CA THR A 357 14.66 -4.99 -15.62
C THR A 357 13.94 -3.86 -16.38
N SER A 358 12.61 -3.78 -16.22
CA SER A 358 11.69 -3.04 -17.09
C SER A 358 11.75 -3.53 -18.55
N PHE A 359 10.99 -2.87 -19.42
CA PHE A 359 11.01 -3.13 -20.85
C PHE A 359 12.31 -2.67 -21.50
N LYS A 360 12.71 -3.39 -22.56
CA LYS A 360 13.93 -3.13 -23.32
C LYS A 360 13.66 -3.17 -24.83
N VAL A 361 13.81 -2.05 -25.52
CA VAL A 361 13.71 -1.96 -27.00
C VAL A 361 14.70 -2.91 -27.67
N ALA A 362 15.86 -3.12 -27.05
CA ALA A 362 16.85 -4.10 -27.50
C ALA A 362 16.30 -5.53 -27.58
N ARG A 363 15.25 -5.86 -26.81
CA ARG A 363 14.55 -7.16 -26.79
C ARG A 363 13.28 -7.19 -27.65
N ALA A 364 12.95 -6.11 -28.37
CA ALA A 364 11.81 -6.11 -29.27
C ALA A 364 11.96 -7.18 -30.36
N GLY A 365 10.90 -7.96 -30.59
CA GLY A 365 10.86 -9.03 -31.60
C GLY A 365 11.62 -10.30 -31.24
N THR A 366 12.13 -10.46 -30.00
CA THR A 366 12.85 -11.69 -29.58
C THR A 366 11.93 -12.79 -29.04
N ALA A 367 10.61 -12.57 -29.00
CA ALA A 367 9.67 -13.59 -28.56
C ALA A 367 9.58 -14.73 -29.60
N PRO A 368 9.63 -16.02 -29.20
CA PRO A 368 9.62 -17.14 -30.12
C PRO A 368 8.42 -17.10 -31.08
N GLY A 369 8.68 -17.21 -32.39
CA GLY A 369 7.63 -17.21 -33.42
C GLY A 369 6.96 -15.84 -33.67
N ARG A 370 7.47 -14.75 -33.08
CA ARG A 370 6.87 -13.41 -33.14
C ARG A 370 7.85 -12.35 -33.66
N ASN A 371 8.48 -12.64 -34.80
CA ASN A 371 9.48 -11.76 -35.43
C ASN A 371 8.85 -10.61 -36.23
N PHE A 372 7.54 -10.65 -36.45
CA PHE A 372 6.82 -9.65 -37.23
C PHE A 372 6.37 -8.48 -36.36
N MET A 373 6.90 -7.29 -36.64
CA MET A 373 6.57 -6.05 -35.95
C MET A 373 6.04 -5.02 -36.95
N ARG A 374 4.76 -4.64 -36.82
CA ARG A 374 4.04 -3.81 -37.80
C ARG A 374 4.63 -2.41 -37.95
N PHE A 375 5.09 -1.84 -36.85
CA PHE A 375 5.65 -0.50 -36.73
C PHE A 375 7.14 -0.57 -36.33
N GLY A 376 7.84 -1.60 -36.82
CA GLY A 376 9.27 -1.80 -36.60
C GLY A 376 9.67 -2.07 -35.16
N ARG A 377 10.95 -1.85 -34.86
CA ARG A 377 11.60 -2.28 -33.61
C ARG A 377 11.24 -1.34 -32.45
N GLY A 378 10.11 -1.62 -31.81
CA GLY A 378 9.61 -0.89 -30.64
C GLY A 378 8.96 -1.81 -29.60
N LEU A 379 8.49 -1.20 -28.53
CA LEU A 379 7.78 -1.84 -27.43
C LEU A 379 6.27 -1.69 -27.66
N TYR A 380 5.60 -2.82 -27.88
CA TYR A 380 4.20 -2.87 -28.27
C TYR A 380 3.30 -3.07 -27.05
N THR A 381 2.24 -2.28 -26.99
CA THR A 381 1.17 -2.36 -26.00
C THR A 381 -0.18 -2.18 -26.70
N THR A 382 -1.28 -2.50 -26.02
CA THR A 382 -2.63 -2.35 -26.57
C THR A 382 -3.64 -2.09 -25.46
N SER A 383 -4.74 -1.41 -25.76
CA SER A 383 -5.90 -1.34 -24.85
C SER A 383 -6.82 -2.57 -24.96
N VAL A 384 -6.54 -3.50 -25.88
CA VAL A 384 -7.34 -4.71 -26.12
C VAL A 384 -6.65 -5.90 -25.44
N SER A 385 -7.07 -6.25 -24.23
CA SER A 385 -6.48 -7.35 -23.45
C SER A 385 -6.51 -8.68 -24.19
N SER A 386 -7.60 -9.01 -24.88
CA SER A 386 -7.70 -10.27 -25.65
C SER A 386 -6.71 -10.35 -26.81
N LYS A 387 -6.16 -9.23 -27.27
CA LYS A 387 -5.06 -9.18 -28.25
C LYS A 387 -3.71 -9.37 -27.59
N ALA A 388 -3.48 -8.75 -26.43
CA ALA A 388 -2.30 -9.03 -25.63
C ALA A 388 -2.21 -10.52 -25.25
N ASP A 389 -3.34 -11.17 -24.98
CA ASP A 389 -3.42 -12.63 -24.73
C ASP A 389 -2.84 -13.48 -25.87
N ASP A 390 -2.87 -13.05 -27.14
CA ASP A 390 -2.24 -13.79 -28.24
C ASP A 390 -0.72 -13.94 -28.09
N TYR A 391 -0.11 -13.08 -27.26
CA TYR A 391 1.32 -13.08 -26.97
C TYR A 391 1.67 -13.85 -25.70
N ASN A 392 0.67 -14.40 -24.99
CA ASN A 392 0.86 -15.26 -23.83
C ASN A 392 1.06 -16.71 -24.26
N ALA A 393 2.29 -17.04 -24.69
CA ALA A 393 2.72 -18.43 -24.80
C ALA A 393 3.13 -18.94 -23.40
N SER A 394 2.14 -19.19 -22.53
CA SER A 394 2.39 -19.77 -21.20
C SER A 394 2.83 -21.23 -21.36
N GLN A 395 3.91 -21.62 -20.67
CA GLN A 395 4.32 -23.01 -20.55
C GLN A 395 3.83 -23.66 -19.24
N SER A 396 3.08 -22.94 -18.40
CA SER A 396 2.60 -23.46 -17.13
C SER A 396 1.32 -24.28 -17.31
N ASN A 397 1.34 -25.56 -16.91
CA ASN A 397 0.17 -26.45 -16.90
C ASN A 397 -0.83 -26.12 -15.75
N THR A 398 -0.80 -24.89 -15.23
CA THR A 398 -1.54 -24.50 -14.01
C THR A 398 -2.97 -24.02 -14.29
N GLY A 399 -3.39 -23.91 -15.55
CA GLY A 399 -4.69 -23.34 -15.94
C GLY A 399 -4.74 -21.81 -15.88
N TYR A 400 -3.69 -21.15 -15.38
CA TYR A 400 -3.60 -19.70 -15.30
C TYR A 400 -2.69 -19.11 -16.37
N LYS A 401 -3.11 -17.96 -16.90
CA LYS A 401 -2.31 -17.08 -17.74
C LYS A 401 -1.95 -15.81 -16.99
N ALA A 402 -0.96 -15.10 -17.50
CA ALA A 402 -0.44 -13.88 -16.91
C ALA A 402 -0.34 -12.78 -17.97
N MET A 403 -0.69 -11.55 -17.62
CA MET A 403 -0.60 -10.39 -18.50
C MET A 403 -0.07 -9.20 -17.72
N LEU A 404 0.84 -8.43 -18.34
CA LEU A 404 1.29 -7.17 -17.76
C LEU A 404 0.33 -6.05 -18.15
N VAL A 405 0.10 -5.16 -17.20
CA VAL A 405 -0.36 -3.80 -17.49
C VAL A 405 0.84 -2.89 -17.30
N ALA A 406 1.20 -2.18 -18.37
CA ALA A 406 2.29 -1.23 -18.39
C ALA A 406 1.75 0.19 -18.29
N LYS A 407 2.48 1.06 -17.57
CA LYS A 407 2.25 2.50 -17.60
C LYS A 407 3.12 3.10 -18.70
N VAL A 408 2.49 3.75 -19.68
CA VAL A 408 3.14 4.18 -20.92
C VAL A 408 2.93 5.68 -21.12
N VAL A 409 4.03 6.42 -21.31
CA VAL A 409 3.99 7.84 -21.72
C VAL A 409 3.93 7.89 -23.25
N LEU A 410 2.74 8.11 -23.80
CA LEU A 410 2.56 8.18 -25.26
C LEU A 410 2.90 9.57 -25.83
N GLY A 411 2.77 10.62 -25.02
CA GLY A 411 2.91 12.01 -25.45
C GLY A 411 2.09 12.31 -26.71
N ARG A 412 2.68 13.08 -27.61
CA ARG A 412 2.17 13.24 -28.98
C ARG A 412 2.38 11.94 -29.77
N GLY A 413 1.33 11.14 -29.93
CA GLY A 413 1.34 9.91 -30.70
C GLY A 413 1.07 10.13 -32.19
N CYS A 414 1.81 9.44 -33.05
CA CYS A 414 1.65 9.50 -34.51
C CYS A 414 0.62 8.46 -34.96
N PRO A 415 -0.57 8.86 -35.45
CA PRO A 415 -1.57 7.91 -35.92
C PRO A 415 -1.09 7.27 -37.24
N LEU A 416 -1.07 5.93 -37.29
CA LEU A 416 -0.75 5.16 -38.48
C LEU A 416 -1.80 4.07 -38.70
N ILE A 417 -2.28 3.97 -39.94
CA ILE A 417 -3.26 2.95 -40.38
C ILE A 417 -2.64 1.87 -41.29
N LYS A 418 -1.38 2.07 -41.70
CA LYS A 418 -0.59 1.17 -42.55
C LYS A 418 0.68 0.74 -41.83
N ASN A 419 1.13 -0.48 -42.09
CA ASN A 419 2.38 -1.00 -41.54
C ASN A 419 3.58 -0.12 -41.93
N SER A 420 4.51 0.08 -41.00
CA SER A 420 5.78 0.76 -41.21
C SER A 420 6.91 0.02 -40.49
N LYS A 421 7.35 -1.08 -41.10
CA LYS A 421 8.21 -2.10 -40.47
C LYS A 421 9.64 -1.65 -40.20
N GLU A 422 10.08 -0.56 -40.85
CA GLU A 422 11.45 -0.05 -40.75
C GLU A 422 11.65 0.97 -39.62
N LEU A 423 10.59 1.30 -38.87
CA LEU A 423 10.69 2.27 -37.79
C LEU A 423 11.57 1.74 -36.65
N THR A 424 12.55 2.54 -36.25
CA THR A 424 13.40 2.31 -35.07
C THR A 424 13.25 3.41 -34.02
N GLN A 425 12.46 4.44 -34.34
CA GLN A 425 12.17 5.60 -33.50
C GLN A 425 10.80 6.17 -33.93
N PRO A 426 10.11 6.98 -33.10
CA PRO A 426 8.88 7.61 -33.52
C PRO A 426 9.12 8.58 -34.70
N PRO A 427 8.12 8.80 -35.58
CA PRO A 427 8.20 9.83 -36.61
C PRO A 427 8.54 11.22 -36.02
N ARG A 428 9.23 12.05 -36.82
CA ARG A 428 9.71 13.37 -36.36
C ARG A 428 8.57 14.20 -35.77
N GLY A 429 8.77 14.69 -34.55
CA GLY A 429 7.80 15.51 -33.81
C GLY A 429 6.80 14.71 -32.97
N TYR A 430 6.93 13.38 -32.91
CA TYR A 430 6.11 12.49 -32.10
C TYR A 430 6.96 11.72 -31.07
N HIS A 431 6.29 11.17 -30.07
CA HIS A 431 6.91 10.39 -28.98
C HIS A 431 6.59 8.90 -29.09
N SER A 432 5.48 8.57 -29.76
CA SER A 432 4.98 7.21 -29.94
C SER A 432 4.28 7.06 -31.29
N VAL A 433 3.97 5.83 -31.66
CA VAL A 433 3.06 5.48 -32.77
C VAL A 433 1.76 4.94 -32.19
N ILE A 434 0.64 5.39 -32.74
CA ILE A 434 -0.71 4.91 -32.45
C ILE A 434 -1.20 4.18 -33.70
N GLY A 435 -1.15 2.86 -33.68
CA GLY A 435 -1.74 2.02 -34.71
C GLY A 435 -3.26 2.04 -34.58
N GLU A 436 -3.93 2.65 -35.55
CA GLU A 436 -5.39 2.76 -35.57
C GLU A 436 -6.03 1.61 -36.35
N VAL A 437 -7.24 1.24 -35.95
CA VAL A 437 -8.03 0.23 -36.68
C VAL A 437 -8.30 0.76 -38.09
N GLY A 438 -8.05 -0.07 -39.10
CA GLY A 438 -8.13 0.34 -40.48
C GLY A 438 -7.54 -0.69 -41.42
N HIS A 439 -6.82 -0.23 -42.44
CA HIS A 439 -6.35 -1.06 -43.55
C HIS A 439 -5.59 -2.33 -43.10
N ASP A 440 -4.64 -2.19 -42.18
CA ASP A 440 -3.77 -3.30 -41.77
C ASP A 440 -4.06 -3.85 -40.36
N LEU A 441 -4.95 -3.22 -39.60
CA LEU A 441 -5.14 -3.46 -38.16
C LEU A 441 -6.62 -3.69 -37.81
N ASN A 442 -6.88 -4.83 -37.17
CA ASN A 442 -8.20 -5.17 -36.63
C ASN A 442 -8.45 -4.59 -35.22
N TYR A 443 -7.39 -4.21 -34.53
CA TYR A 443 -7.41 -3.67 -33.17
C TYR A 443 -6.23 -2.71 -33.01
N ASN A 444 -6.39 -1.70 -32.15
CA ASN A 444 -5.35 -0.72 -31.93
C ASN A 444 -4.08 -1.31 -31.28
N GLU A 445 -2.96 -0.62 -31.50
CA GLU A 445 -1.65 -0.91 -30.92
C GLU A 445 -0.97 0.42 -30.62
N GLN A 446 -0.20 0.48 -29.53
CA GLN A 446 0.62 1.63 -29.19
C GLN A 446 2.07 1.19 -29.09
N VAL A 447 2.96 1.96 -29.74
CA VAL A 447 4.38 1.61 -29.83
C VAL A 447 5.24 2.77 -29.34
N VAL A 448 6.13 2.47 -28.40
CA VAL A 448 7.18 3.38 -27.95
C VAL A 448 8.55 2.81 -28.31
N TYR A 449 9.53 3.67 -28.55
CA TYR A 449 10.86 3.29 -29.06
C TYR A 449 12.00 3.62 -28.08
N CYS A 450 11.66 3.86 -26.82
CA CYS A 450 12.59 4.22 -25.75
C CYS A 450 12.20 3.43 -24.50
N ASP A 451 13.19 2.84 -23.80
CA ASP A 451 12.98 2.02 -22.61
C ASP A 451 12.27 2.81 -21.50
N GLU A 452 12.62 4.09 -21.36
CA GLU A 452 12.16 4.98 -20.31
C GLU A 452 10.71 5.47 -20.51
N ALA A 453 10.14 5.29 -21.71
CA ALA A 453 8.76 5.68 -22.01
C ALA A 453 7.71 4.76 -21.37
N ILE A 454 8.13 3.63 -20.79
CA ILE A 454 7.25 2.58 -20.34
C ILE A 454 7.81 1.85 -19.12
N ARG A 455 6.94 1.48 -18.20
CA ARG A 455 7.28 0.59 -17.08
C ARG A 455 6.20 -0.47 -16.87
N PRO A 456 6.54 -1.70 -16.42
CA PRO A 456 5.53 -2.59 -15.88
C PRO A 456 4.90 -1.92 -14.65
N ALA A 457 3.59 -1.99 -14.50
CA ALA A 457 2.88 -1.37 -13.39
C ALA A 457 2.06 -2.38 -12.62
N TYR A 458 1.43 -3.33 -13.32
CA TYR A 458 0.66 -4.39 -12.70
C TYR A 458 0.85 -5.72 -13.42
N LEU A 459 0.62 -6.81 -12.70
CA LEU A 459 0.56 -8.17 -13.20
C LEU A 459 -0.84 -8.72 -12.92
N ILE A 460 -1.55 -9.11 -13.96
CA ILE A 460 -2.86 -9.76 -13.86
C ILE A 460 -2.69 -11.25 -14.15
N ILE A 461 -3.13 -12.08 -13.21
CA ILE A 461 -3.27 -13.52 -13.35
C ILE A 461 -4.75 -13.82 -13.57
N TYR A 462 -5.06 -14.56 -14.62
CA TYR A 462 -6.43 -14.85 -15.03
C TYR A 462 -6.57 -16.28 -15.55
N GLU A 463 -7.79 -16.80 -15.48
CA GLU A 463 -8.13 -18.13 -15.98
C GLU A 463 -8.20 -18.14 -17.50
N ALA A 464 -7.72 -19.23 -18.11
CA ALA A 464 -7.52 -19.37 -19.55
C ALA A 464 -8.70 -20.00 -20.30
#